data_AF-A0A0D0BEL3-F1
#
_entry.id   AF-A0A0D0BEL3-F1
#
_cell.length_a   1.000
_cell.length_b   1.000
_cell.length_c   1.000
_cell.angle_alpha   90.00
_cell.angle_beta   90.00
_cell.angle_gamma   90.00
#
_symmetry.space_group_name_H-M   'P 1'
#
loop_
_entity.id
_entity.type
_entity.pdbx_description
1 polymer ?
#
loop_
_entity_poly.entity_id
_entity_poly.type
_entity_poly.pdbx_seq_one_letter_code
_entity_poly.pdbx_strand_id
1 'polypeptide(L)'
;MLASIFGHSSDSEGEGPQQAIPKKRHHLDQNGPGEGLEQSPSKMPRLLPIYRNGDVIGYTEAPSSSEVPRNHVAVNPLSVQPGNSTNSGTTGLRPTSGPTEKPSPLFHDFSKWAPLDLSTPAPLSSFTPLDPQPMAEFRNNCDSGVIFTSLENLTAGWDGWPSGQFALDLTHKEFLSTKGLQVHWATRNSGGDRIGQCNSVNIYGGKISTKQYLGVIHCTNPECKIVTRPHVKSVAQCLHQLSTSCSCGASLVHAQCNSKSYLICWDQVGNDSSTTKYCYINGDAHTHSRLPHAIHFSKQEEEKFQSLVNRHPSLGPAALVVGPKTLDGFGPGAADIAQAAHNPDFVAYQC
;
A
#
# COMPACT_ATOMS: atom_id res chain seq x y z
N MET A 1 74.69 2.86 -17.23
CA MET A 1 74.31 4.29 -17.26
C MET A 1 73.25 4.46 -16.17
N LEU A 2 73.67 4.69 -14.92
CA LEU A 2 73.80 6.01 -14.24
C LEU A 2 72.45 6.73 -14.14
N ALA A 3 71.92 7.19 -13.00
CA ALA A 3 72.28 7.21 -11.57
C ALA A 3 70.97 7.62 -10.82
N SER A 4 70.54 6.99 -9.71
CA SER A 4 70.81 7.36 -8.30
C SER A 4 70.87 8.86 -7.99
N ILE A 5 70.12 9.33 -6.98
CA ILE A 5 70.62 10.02 -5.77
C ILE A 5 69.54 10.07 -4.67
N PHE A 6 70.01 9.77 -3.45
CA PHE A 6 69.39 9.77 -2.13
C PHE A 6 69.31 11.19 -1.50
N GLY A 7 68.53 11.31 -0.41
CA GLY A 7 68.66 12.41 0.55
C GLY A 7 67.88 12.20 1.86
N HIS A 8 68.54 11.62 2.86
CA HIS A 8 68.32 11.70 4.33
C HIS A 8 68.14 13.15 4.84
N SER A 9 67.77 13.52 6.06
CA SER A 9 67.30 12.99 7.35
C SER A 9 67.19 14.25 8.25
N SER A 10 66.41 14.22 9.34
CA SER A 10 66.84 14.65 10.69
C SER A 10 65.66 15.03 11.60
N ASP A 11 65.84 14.56 12.83
CA ASP A 11 64.99 14.64 14.02
C ASP A 11 64.89 16.04 14.62
N SER A 12 63.85 16.25 15.44
CA SER A 12 63.95 17.06 16.66
C SER A 12 62.79 16.79 17.61
N GLU A 13 63.15 16.37 18.84
CA GLU A 13 62.32 16.20 20.03
C GLU A 13 61.79 17.54 20.58
N GLY A 14 60.73 17.47 21.40
CA GLY A 14 60.25 18.60 22.21
C GLY A 14 59.22 18.18 23.25
N GLU A 15 59.66 18.09 24.52
CA GLU A 15 58.90 17.76 25.73
C GLU A 15 57.99 18.91 26.25
N GLY A 16 56.80 18.55 26.75
CA GLY A 16 56.08 19.10 27.94
C GLY A 16 55.67 20.59 28.01
N PRO A 17 54.84 21.03 29.00
CA PRO A 17 54.34 20.31 30.18
C PRO A 17 52.81 20.40 30.46
N GLN A 18 52.41 19.63 31.48
CA GLN A 18 51.11 19.56 32.16
C GLN A 18 50.73 20.84 32.92
N GLN A 19 49.42 21.07 33.13
CA GLN A 19 48.72 21.67 34.31
C GLN A 19 47.28 22.03 33.88
N ALA A 20 46.22 22.09 34.70
CA ALA A 20 45.89 21.62 36.03
C ALA A 20 44.35 21.78 36.17
N ILE A 21 43.73 20.89 36.96
CA ILE A 21 42.32 20.94 37.39
C ILE A 21 42.18 21.97 38.51
N PRO A 22 41.01 22.63 38.66
CA PRO A 22 40.50 22.95 39.99
C PRO A 22 39.14 22.32 40.28
N LYS A 23 39.10 21.64 41.43
CA LYS A 23 37.90 21.18 42.16
C LYS A 23 37.49 22.23 43.21
N LYS A 24 36.24 22.09 43.66
CA LYS A 24 35.59 22.63 44.89
C LYS A 24 34.96 24.04 44.69
N ARG A 25 33.77 24.33 45.23
CA ARG A 25 33.27 24.04 46.59
C ARG A 25 31.73 24.14 46.66
N HIS A 26 31.14 23.30 47.51
CA HIS A 26 29.79 23.47 48.06
C HIS A 26 29.69 24.78 48.88
N HIS A 27 28.51 25.40 48.88
CA HIS A 27 28.00 26.09 50.06
C HIS A 27 26.48 25.89 50.17
N LEU A 28 26.07 25.43 51.35
CA LEU A 28 24.71 25.27 51.85
C LEU A 28 24.26 26.57 52.55
N ASP A 29 22.98 26.59 52.94
CA ASP A 29 22.30 27.48 53.91
C ASP A 29 21.67 28.78 53.35
N GLN A 30 20.49 29.25 53.79
CA GLN A 30 19.39 28.73 54.63
C GLN A 30 18.23 29.76 54.52
N ASN A 31 16.99 29.26 54.45
CA ASN A 31 15.71 29.76 55.03
C ASN A 31 15.35 31.27 55.14
N GLY A 32 14.13 31.60 54.67
CA GLY A 32 13.27 32.68 55.19
C GLY A 32 11.98 32.88 54.38
N PRO A 33 10.80 33.18 54.98
CA PRO A 33 9.51 32.60 54.59
C PRO A 33 8.53 33.58 53.91
N GLY A 34 7.48 33.06 53.24
CA GLY A 34 6.32 33.88 52.88
C GLY A 34 5.29 33.21 51.95
N GLU A 35 4.15 32.87 52.54
CA GLU A 35 2.79 33.01 51.99
C GLU A 35 2.23 31.97 50.98
N GLY A 36 1.48 31.04 51.56
CA GLY A 36 0.13 30.59 51.18
C GLY A 36 -0.36 30.75 49.75
N LEU A 37 -0.55 29.61 49.08
CA LEU A 37 -1.51 29.46 47.97
C LEU A 37 -2.10 28.04 48.00
N GLU A 38 -3.43 28.00 47.90
CA GLU A 38 -4.28 26.82 47.94
C GLU A 38 -3.87 25.75 46.91
N GLN A 39 -3.60 24.53 47.37
CA GLN A 39 -3.37 23.38 46.50
C GLN A 39 -4.70 22.86 45.96
N SER A 40 -4.96 23.16 44.68
CA SER A 40 -5.89 22.37 43.86
C SER A 40 -5.35 20.95 43.69
N PRO A 41 -6.20 19.90 43.71
CA PRO A 41 -5.74 18.52 43.57
C PRO A 41 -5.08 18.31 42.21
N SER A 42 -3.77 18.07 42.24
CA SER A 42 -2.97 17.69 41.07
C SER A 42 -3.55 16.42 40.45
N LYS A 43 -4.04 16.53 39.22
CA LYS A 43 -4.45 15.38 38.41
C LYS A 43 -3.21 14.52 38.17
N MET A 44 -3.18 13.32 38.77
CA MET A 44 -2.14 12.34 38.47
C MET A 44 -2.10 12.07 36.96
N PRO A 45 -0.92 12.09 36.32
CA PRO A 45 -0.79 11.79 34.90
C PRO A 45 -1.23 10.35 34.64
N ARG A 46 -2.00 10.15 33.56
CA ARG A 46 -2.34 8.81 33.08
C ARG A 46 -1.08 8.17 32.48
N LEU A 47 -0.56 7.20 33.21
CA LEU A 47 0.53 6.35 32.77
C LEU A 47 0.01 5.21 31.89
N LEU A 48 0.64 5.00 30.73
CA LEU A 48 0.34 3.91 29.81
C LEU A 48 1.39 2.79 29.96
N PRO A 49 0.96 1.52 30.12
CA PRO A 49 1.89 0.40 30.22
C PRO A 49 2.62 0.13 28.90
N ILE A 50 3.92 -0.17 28.99
CA ILE A 50 4.78 -0.59 27.89
C ILE A 50 4.94 -2.12 27.97
N TYR A 51 4.63 -2.81 26.88
CA TYR A 51 4.71 -4.28 26.81
C TYR A 51 5.92 -4.77 26.01
N ARG A 52 6.54 -5.86 26.48
CA ARG A 52 7.51 -6.65 25.72
C ARG A 52 7.24 -8.13 25.95
N ASN A 53 7.01 -8.88 24.88
CA ASN A 53 6.68 -10.32 24.92
C ASN A 53 5.46 -10.66 25.80
N GLY A 54 4.50 -9.74 25.93
CA GLY A 54 3.29 -9.94 26.75
C GLY A 54 3.41 -9.44 28.20
N ASP A 55 4.61 -9.11 28.67
CA ASP A 55 4.85 -8.60 30.02
C ASP A 55 4.94 -7.07 30.05
N VAL A 56 4.42 -6.45 31.11
CA VAL A 56 4.56 -5.01 31.37
C VAL A 56 5.97 -4.73 31.87
N ILE A 57 6.76 -4.02 31.07
CA ILE A 57 8.17 -3.71 31.37
C ILE A 57 8.39 -2.25 31.83
N GLY A 58 7.34 -1.44 31.84
CA GLY A 58 7.42 -0.05 32.29
C GLY A 58 6.15 0.74 32.00
N TYR A 59 6.18 2.02 32.36
CA TYR A 59 5.10 2.96 32.09
C TYR A 59 5.65 4.21 31.43
N THR A 60 4.89 4.81 30.52
CA THR A 60 5.22 6.11 29.92
C THR A 60 4.05 7.07 30.05
N GLU A 61 4.34 8.36 30.13
CA GLU A 61 3.31 9.39 30.21
C GLU A 61 2.61 9.53 28.85
N ALA A 62 1.27 9.54 28.87
CA ALA A 62 0.50 9.79 27.67
C ALA A 62 0.80 11.21 27.14
N PRO A 63 1.04 11.40 25.84
CA PRO A 63 1.30 12.73 25.28
C PRO A 63 0.10 13.65 25.54
N SER A 64 0.39 14.86 26.05
CA SER A 64 -0.60 15.90 26.31
C SER A 64 -1.30 16.29 25.01
N SER A 65 -2.62 16.08 24.94
CA SER A 65 -3.45 16.49 23.81
C SER A 65 -3.72 18.00 23.87
N SER A 66 -2.74 18.81 23.51
CA SER A 66 -2.95 20.22 23.19
C SER A 66 -2.09 20.56 21.98
N GLU A 67 -2.75 21.12 20.96
CA GLU A 67 -2.19 21.66 19.70
C GLU A 67 -2.10 20.71 18.49
N VAL A 68 -3.27 20.43 17.89
CA VAL A 68 -3.40 20.34 16.42
C VAL A 68 -4.71 21.05 16.00
N PRO A 69 -4.69 21.94 14.99
CA PRO A 69 -5.89 22.66 14.55
C PRO A 69 -6.91 21.72 13.89
N ARG A 70 -8.16 21.77 14.37
CA ARG A 70 -9.32 21.10 13.76
C ARG A 70 -9.88 21.96 12.62
N ASN A 71 -9.77 21.48 11.38
CA ASN A 71 -10.70 21.84 10.32
C ASN A 71 -11.78 20.75 10.25
N HIS A 72 -12.96 21.03 10.78
CA HIS A 72 -14.16 20.22 10.60
C HIS A 72 -14.89 20.68 9.34
N VAL A 73 -15.08 19.79 8.37
CA VAL A 73 -16.25 19.81 7.48
C VAL A 73 -17.04 18.54 7.77
N ALA A 74 -18.20 18.73 8.40
CA ALA A 74 -19.15 17.67 8.70
C ALA A 74 -19.99 17.36 7.46
N VAL A 75 -20.10 16.09 7.10
CA VAL A 75 -21.14 15.60 6.18
C VAL A 75 -22.08 14.73 7.01
N ASN A 76 -23.29 15.23 7.22
CA ASN A 76 -24.40 14.51 7.84
C ASN A 76 -24.85 13.35 6.94
N PRO A 77 -25.14 12.16 7.48
CA PRO A 77 -25.95 11.16 6.78
C PRO A 77 -27.44 11.50 6.97
N LEU A 78 -28.12 11.81 5.86
CA LEU A 78 -29.58 11.92 5.81
C LEU A 78 -30.21 10.54 5.99
N SER A 79 -30.87 10.37 7.13
CA SER A 79 -31.77 9.26 7.44
C SER A 79 -33.12 9.53 6.79
N VAL A 80 -33.54 8.68 5.85
CA VAL A 80 -34.89 8.72 5.26
C VAL A 80 -35.79 7.80 6.07
N GLN A 81 -36.72 8.39 6.84
CA GLN A 81 -37.86 7.66 7.40
C GLN A 81 -39.04 7.68 6.42
N PRO A 82 -39.88 6.62 6.40
CA PRO A 82 -41.12 6.61 5.64
C PRO A 82 -42.22 7.35 6.43
N GLY A 83 -42.71 8.45 5.86
CA GLY A 83 -43.86 9.19 6.39
C GLY A 83 -45.18 8.52 6.00
N ASN A 84 -45.94 8.09 7.00
CA ASN A 84 -47.38 7.87 6.88
C ASN A 84 -48.10 9.22 6.75
N SER A 85 -49.05 9.33 5.81
CA SER A 85 -50.09 10.35 5.89
C SER A 85 -51.41 9.85 5.31
N THR A 86 -52.42 9.89 6.15
CA THR A 86 -53.84 9.64 5.90
C THR A 86 -54.49 10.94 5.42
N ASN A 87 -55.30 10.91 4.35
CA ASN A 87 -56.72 11.31 4.40
C ASN A 87 -57.43 11.38 3.02
N SER A 88 -58.64 10.80 3.04
CA SER A 88 -59.89 11.26 2.44
C SER A 88 -60.05 11.40 0.91
N GLY A 89 -60.65 10.34 0.34
CA GLY A 89 -61.91 10.35 -0.43
C GLY A 89 -62.15 11.42 -1.50
N THR A 90 -62.19 10.99 -2.77
CA THR A 90 -63.17 11.44 -3.78
C THR A 90 -63.33 10.36 -4.84
N THR A 91 -64.59 10.01 -5.10
CA THR A 91 -65.10 9.03 -6.06
C THR A 91 -64.78 9.42 -7.51
N GLY A 92 -64.28 8.50 -8.34
CA GLY A 92 -64.11 8.78 -9.78
C GLY A 92 -63.43 7.67 -10.59
N LEU A 93 -64.26 6.86 -11.25
CA LEU A 93 -64.06 6.12 -12.51
C LEU A 93 -62.69 5.47 -12.82
N ARG A 94 -62.74 4.14 -12.91
CA ARG A 94 -61.69 3.16 -13.24
C ARG A 94 -61.38 3.12 -14.74
N PRO A 95 -60.11 3.34 -15.18
CA PRO A 95 -59.62 2.80 -16.44
C PRO A 95 -58.87 1.49 -16.19
N THR A 96 -59.24 0.44 -16.92
CA THR A 96 -58.51 -0.82 -16.99
C THR A 96 -57.19 -0.62 -17.74
N SER A 97 -56.09 -0.46 -17.00
CA SER A 97 -54.73 -0.58 -17.54
C SER A 97 -54.24 -2.02 -17.34
N GLY A 98 -53.96 -2.72 -18.45
CA GLY A 98 -53.30 -4.02 -18.42
C GLY A 98 -51.90 -3.95 -17.80
N PRO A 99 -51.31 -5.10 -17.44
CA PRO A 99 -49.98 -5.13 -16.84
C PRO A 99 -48.97 -4.62 -17.87
N THR A 100 -48.46 -3.41 -17.63
CA THR A 100 -47.27 -2.92 -18.33
C THR A 100 -46.10 -3.70 -17.74
N GLU A 101 -45.63 -4.73 -18.45
CA GLU A 101 -44.36 -5.36 -18.16
C GLU A 101 -43.29 -4.25 -18.19
N LYS A 102 -42.77 -3.90 -17.01
CA LYS A 102 -41.55 -3.12 -16.91
C LYS A 102 -40.48 -3.94 -17.63
N PRO A 103 -39.79 -3.40 -18.66
CA PRO A 103 -38.66 -4.11 -19.24
C PRO A 103 -37.68 -4.41 -18.11
N SER A 104 -37.36 -5.69 -17.94
CA SER A 104 -36.35 -6.13 -16.99
C SER A 104 -35.10 -5.29 -17.22
N PRO A 105 -34.47 -4.74 -16.16
CA PRO A 105 -33.20 -4.07 -16.34
C PRO A 105 -32.28 -5.05 -17.05
N LEU A 106 -31.80 -4.67 -18.24
CA LEU A 106 -30.79 -5.40 -18.99
C LEU A 106 -29.57 -5.49 -18.07
N PHE A 107 -29.48 -6.58 -17.31
CA PHE A 107 -28.28 -6.90 -16.55
C PHE A 107 -27.20 -7.16 -17.57
N HIS A 108 -26.25 -6.22 -17.65
CA HIS A 108 -25.06 -6.42 -18.47
C HIS A 108 -24.35 -7.66 -17.93
N ASP A 109 -24.19 -8.67 -18.77
CA ASP A 109 -23.49 -9.89 -18.40
C ASP A 109 -21.99 -9.60 -18.33
N PHE A 110 -21.51 -9.31 -17.11
CA PHE A 110 -20.10 -9.08 -16.82
C PHE A 110 -19.26 -10.36 -16.85
N SER A 111 -19.81 -11.50 -17.31
CA SER A 111 -19.13 -12.81 -17.31
C SER A 111 -18.18 -13.03 -18.50
N LYS A 112 -17.96 -12.02 -19.37
CA LYS A 112 -17.18 -12.14 -20.62
C LYS A 112 -15.66 -12.00 -20.47
N TRP A 113 -15.16 -11.91 -19.25
CA TRP A 113 -13.72 -11.76 -19.02
C TRP A 113 -12.97 -13.07 -19.16
N ALA A 114 -11.74 -12.97 -19.68
CA ALA A 114 -10.77 -14.04 -19.46
C ALA A 114 -10.69 -14.25 -17.93
N PRO A 115 -11.06 -15.44 -17.43
CA PRO A 115 -11.09 -15.67 -16.00
C PRO A 115 -9.69 -15.40 -15.44
N LEU A 116 -9.61 -14.60 -14.39
CA LEU A 116 -8.37 -14.44 -13.65
C LEU A 116 -7.91 -15.83 -13.22
N ASP A 117 -6.65 -16.16 -13.49
CA ASP A 117 -6.09 -17.43 -13.07
C ASP A 117 -6.03 -17.50 -11.54
N LEU A 118 -6.94 -18.26 -10.95
CA LEU A 118 -7.04 -18.51 -9.51
C LEU A 118 -6.40 -19.85 -9.11
N SER A 119 -5.50 -20.39 -9.93
CA SER A 119 -4.73 -21.61 -9.61
C SER A 119 -3.95 -21.45 -8.31
N THR A 120 -3.75 -22.58 -7.64
CA THR A 120 -2.95 -22.68 -6.41
C THR A 120 -1.88 -23.77 -6.64
N PRO A 121 -0.57 -23.44 -6.57
CA PRO A 121 0.01 -22.12 -6.33
C PRO A 121 -0.27 -21.12 -7.46
N ALA A 122 -0.13 -19.82 -7.20
CA ALA A 122 -0.36 -18.81 -8.23
C ALA A 122 0.71 -18.89 -9.34
N PRO A 123 0.37 -18.53 -10.58
CA PRO A 123 1.31 -18.56 -11.71
C PRO A 123 2.53 -17.69 -11.45
N LEU A 124 3.70 -18.16 -11.90
CA LEU A 124 4.93 -17.37 -11.88
C LEU A 124 4.87 -16.25 -12.92
N SER A 125 5.54 -15.14 -12.63
CA SER A 125 5.78 -14.09 -13.61
C SER A 125 6.67 -14.64 -14.73
N SER A 126 6.24 -14.45 -15.98
CA SER A 126 7.01 -14.81 -17.16
C SER A 126 7.80 -13.60 -17.64
N PHE A 127 9.09 -13.80 -17.89
CA PHE A 127 10.00 -12.74 -18.34
C PHE A 127 11.22 -13.29 -19.07
N THR A 128 11.92 -12.42 -19.78
CA THR A 128 13.22 -12.71 -20.40
C THR A 128 14.36 -12.11 -19.56
N PRO A 129 15.30 -12.90 -19.04
CA PRO A 129 16.44 -12.37 -18.28
C PRO A 129 17.26 -11.36 -19.10
N LEU A 130 17.86 -10.37 -18.42
CA LEU A 130 18.89 -9.53 -19.03
C LEU A 130 20.13 -10.35 -19.40
N ASP A 131 20.81 -9.97 -20.48
CA ASP A 131 22.12 -10.49 -20.84
C ASP A 131 23.01 -9.32 -21.29
N PRO A 132 24.08 -8.97 -20.53
CA PRO A 132 24.56 -9.64 -19.32
C PRO A 132 23.68 -9.36 -18.08
N GLN A 133 23.75 -10.26 -17.09
CA GLN A 133 23.19 -10.00 -15.75
C GLN A 133 24.04 -8.95 -15.02
N PRO A 134 23.42 -7.95 -14.36
CA PRO A 134 24.14 -6.99 -13.55
C PRO A 134 24.76 -7.67 -12.32
N MET A 135 25.83 -7.07 -11.78
CA MET A 135 26.42 -7.54 -10.53
C MET A 135 25.49 -7.22 -9.37
N ALA A 136 25.46 -8.10 -8.37
CA ALA A 136 24.79 -7.82 -7.11
C ALA A 136 25.52 -6.67 -6.39
N GLU A 137 24.79 -5.59 -6.13
CA GLU A 137 25.32 -4.36 -5.52
C GLU A 137 24.51 -3.95 -4.27
N PHE A 138 23.39 -4.63 -4.02
CA PHE A 138 22.50 -4.27 -2.94
C PHE A 138 23.07 -4.65 -1.57
N ARG A 139 22.77 -3.78 -0.60
CA ARG A 139 23.18 -3.98 0.79
C ARG A 139 22.67 -5.31 1.33
N ASN A 140 23.52 -6.01 2.08
CA ASN A 140 23.26 -7.34 2.65
C ASN A 140 23.00 -8.44 1.61
N ASN A 141 23.40 -8.24 0.35
CA ASN A 141 23.31 -9.25 -0.72
C ASN A 141 21.87 -9.73 -0.98
N CYS A 142 20.83 -8.91 -0.76
CA CYS A 142 19.46 -9.39 -0.99
C CYS A 142 19.07 -9.52 -2.47
N ASP A 143 19.90 -8.99 -3.38
CA ASP A 143 19.84 -9.19 -4.82
C ASP A 143 20.77 -10.35 -5.30
N SER A 144 21.51 -10.97 -4.39
CA SER A 144 22.41 -12.08 -4.73
C SER A 144 21.63 -13.30 -5.21
N GLY A 145 21.97 -13.77 -6.41
CA GLY A 145 21.28 -14.88 -7.07
C GLY A 145 19.91 -14.53 -7.65
N VAL A 146 19.48 -13.27 -7.58
CA VAL A 146 18.25 -12.79 -8.21
C VAL A 146 18.49 -12.56 -9.70
N ILE A 147 17.58 -13.05 -10.53
CA ILE A 147 17.63 -12.82 -11.97
C ILE A 147 17.04 -11.43 -12.26
N PHE A 148 17.84 -10.57 -12.89
CA PHE A 148 17.39 -9.27 -13.36
C PHE A 148 16.72 -9.39 -14.72
N THR A 149 15.66 -8.61 -14.88
CA THR A 149 14.92 -8.37 -16.12
C THR A 149 14.65 -6.86 -16.24
N SER A 150 14.22 -6.41 -17.41
CA SER A 150 13.68 -5.05 -17.59
C SER A 150 12.15 -5.09 -17.59
N LEU A 151 11.52 -3.92 -17.44
CA LEU A 151 10.06 -3.78 -17.50
C LEU A 151 9.49 -4.22 -18.86
N GLU A 152 10.21 -3.97 -19.95
CA GLU A 152 9.87 -4.38 -21.32
C GLU A 152 10.01 -5.89 -21.54
N ASN A 153 10.87 -6.57 -20.78
CA ASN A 153 11.08 -8.01 -20.87
C ASN A 153 10.07 -8.82 -20.05
N LEU A 154 9.16 -8.17 -19.31
CA LEU A 154 8.01 -8.84 -18.71
C LEU A 154 6.99 -9.16 -19.80
N THR A 155 6.62 -10.43 -19.96
CA THR A 155 5.75 -10.92 -21.05
C THR A 155 4.41 -10.18 -21.13
N ALA A 156 3.84 -9.81 -19.98
CA ALA A 156 2.57 -9.07 -19.89
C ALA A 156 2.76 -7.59 -19.47
N GLY A 157 4.00 -7.09 -19.44
CA GLY A 157 4.35 -5.86 -18.73
C GLY A 157 4.10 -5.99 -17.22
N TRP A 158 3.92 -4.85 -16.55
CA TRP A 158 3.52 -4.83 -15.14
C TRP A 158 2.01 -5.04 -14.99
N ASP A 159 1.61 -6.28 -14.69
CA ASP A 159 0.20 -6.71 -14.53
C ASP A 159 -0.30 -6.64 -13.07
N GLY A 160 0.55 -6.18 -12.14
CA GLY A 160 0.22 -6.09 -10.72
C GLY A 160 0.18 -7.44 -9.98
N TRP A 161 0.53 -8.56 -10.60
CA TRP A 161 0.60 -9.90 -9.99
C TRP A 161 2.01 -10.51 -9.99
N PRO A 162 3.04 -9.81 -9.47
CA PRO A 162 4.40 -10.34 -9.47
C PRO A 162 4.49 -11.60 -8.61
N SER A 163 5.09 -12.67 -9.15
CA SER A 163 5.21 -13.97 -8.51
C SER A 163 6.52 -14.65 -8.90
N GLY A 164 7.29 -15.09 -7.91
CA GLY A 164 8.62 -15.65 -8.12
C GLY A 164 9.71 -14.58 -8.08
N GLN A 165 10.94 -15.05 -7.87
CA GLN A 165 12.09 -14.18 -7.60
C GLN A 165 12.63 -13.57 -8.89
N PHE A 166 12.63 -12.24 -8.97
CA PHE A 166 13.24 -11.46 -10.05
C PHE A 166 13.51 -10.03 -9.57
N ALA A 167 14.36 -9.30 -10.29
CA ALA A 167 14.64 -7.89 -10.05
C ALA A 167 14.41 -7.03 -11.30
N LEU A 168 14.06 -5.77 -11.08
CA LEU A 168 13.87 -4.74 -12.10
C LEU A 168 14.62 -3.48 -11.69
N ASP A 169 15.48 -2.97 -12.56
CA ASP A 169 15.95 -1.59 -12.48
C ASP A 169 15.05 -0.69 -13.32
N LEU A 170 14.69 0.46 -12.74
CA LEU A 170 13.68 1.36 -13.27
C LEU A 170 14.16 2.80 -13.15
N THR A 171 13.98 3.56 -14.23
CA THR A 171 13.98 5.01 -14.19
C THR A 171 12.74 5.54 -13.46
N HIS A 172 12.77 6.80 -13.02
CA HIS A 172 11.58 7.44 -12.44
C HIS A 172 10.38 7.42 -13.39
N LYS A 173 10.60 7.61 -14.70
CA LYS A 173 9.54 7.56 -15.71
C LYS A 173 8.87 6.17 -15.76
N GLU A 174 9.66 5.10 -15.75
CA GLU A 174 9.13 3.74 -15.74
C GLU A 174 8.40 3.43 -14.43
N PHE A 175 8.96 3.83 -13.30
CA PHE A 175 8.32 3.69 -12.00
C PHE A 175 6.95 4.39 -11.96
N LEU A 176 6.83 5.61 -12.48
CA LEU A 176 5.54 6.29 -12.59
C LEU A 176 4.59 5.58 -13.57
N SER A 177 5.11 5.04 -14.67
CA SER A 177 4.30 4.31 -15.66
C SER A 177 3.67 3.02 -15.11
N THR A 178 4.24 2.45 -14.04
CA THR A 178 3.67 1.30 -13.30
C THR A 178 2.83 1.72 -12.09
N LYS A 179 2.52 3.03 -11.97
CA LYS A 179 1.85 3.64 -10.81
C LYS A 179 2.60 3.39 -9.50
N GLY A 180 3.92 3.37 -9.57
CA GLY A 180 4.79 3.09 -8.43
C GLY A 180 4.78 1.62 -8.02
N LEU A 181 4.73 0.72 -9.00
CA LEU A 181 4.71 -0.74 -8.82
C LEU A 181 3.57 -1.19 -7.90
N GLN A 182 2.36 -0.67 -8.14
CA GLN A 182 1.17 -1.12 -7.44
C GLN A 182 0.94 -2.61 -7.71
N VAL A 183 0.60 -3.37 -6.66
CA VAL A 183 0.34 -4.81 -6.74
C VAL A 183 -1.07 -5.12 -6.28
N HIS A 184 -1.65 -6.15 -6.86
CA HIS A 184 -2.97 -6.65 -6.49
C HIS A 184 -2.94 -7.62 -5.31
N TRP A 185 -1.77 -8.13 -4.92
CA TRP A 185 -1.62 -8.93 -3.72
C TRP A 185 -2.07 -8.18 -2.45
N ALA A 186 -2.49 -8.92 -1.42
CA ALA A 186 -2.69 -8.33 -0.09
C ALA A 186 -1.32 -8.02 0.52
N THR A 187 -0.92 -6.75 0.54
CA THR A 187 0.36 -6.34 1.12
C THR A 187 0.22 -5.50 2.38
N ARG A 188 1.16 -5.66 3.29
CA ARG A 188 1.41 -4.74 4.40
C ARG A 188 2.77 -4.10 4.23
N ASN A 189 2.87 -2.80 4.42
CA ASN A 189 4.18 -2.15 4.50
C ASN A 189 4.83 -2.59 5.83
N SER A 190 5.99 -3.25 5.75
CA SER A 190 6.70 -3.76 6.93
C SER A 190 7.70 -2.76 7.52
N GLY A 191 7.57 -1.49 7.12
CA GLY A 191 8.57 -0.46 7.35
C GLY A 191 9.66 -0.46 6.26
N GLY A 192 10.42 0.62 6.24
CA GLY A 192 11.66 0.71 5.47
C GLY A 192 12.86 0.61 6.40
N ASP A 193 14.03 0.33 5.85
CA ASP A 193 15.25 0.44 6.64
C ASP A 193 15.36 1.86 7.23
N ARG A 194 15.72 1.94 8.50
CA ARG A 194 15.98 3.23 9.18
C ARG A 194 17.23 3.92 8.62
N ILE A 195 18.00 3.20 7.82
CA ILE A 195 19.27 3.59 7.23
C ILE A 195 19.06 3.75 5.72
N GLY A 196 19.86 4.61 5.09
CA GLY A 196 19.82 4.88 3.65
C GLY A 196 18.95 6.07 3.27
N GLN A 197 19.22 6.64 2.10
CA GLN A 197 18.57 7.85 1.58
C GLN A 197 18.41 7.76 0.06
N CYS A 198 17.32 8.31 -0.50
CA CYS A 198 17.13 8.28 -1.95
C CYS A 198 18.18 9.13 -2.69
N ASN A 199 18.89 10.06 -2.04
CA ASN A 199 19.97 10.86 -2.65
C ASN A 199 21.36 10.21 -2.52
N SER A 200 21.43 8.94 -2.10
CA SER A 200 22.71 8.23 -2.07
C SER A 200 23.24 8.01 -3.49
N VAL A 201 24.54 8.17 -3.68
CA VAL A 201 25.20 8.04 -4.99
C VAL A 201 25.07 6.63 -5.58
N ASN A 202 24.92 5.61 -4.73
CA ASN A 202 24.82 4.22 -5.17
C ASN A 202 23.68 3.48 -4.45
N ILE A 203 23.29 2.35 -5.03
CA ILE A 203 22.20 1.52 -4.51
C ILE A 203 22.48 0.99 -3.10
N TYR A 204 23.75 0.76 -2.75
CA TYR A 204 24.16 0.28 -1.43
C TYR A 204 23.73 1.22 -0.29
N GLY A 205 23.80 2.55 -0.51
CA GLY A 205 23.32 3.56 0.43
C GLY A 205 21.87 4.01 0.21
N GLY A 206 21.17 3.40 -0.76
CA GLY A 206 19.81 3.73 -1.13
C GLY A 206 18.79 3.50 -0.01
N LYS A 207 17.65 4.18 -0.10
CA LYS A 207 16.55 4.03 0.86
C LYS A 207 15.67 2.85 0.45
N ILE A 208 15.44 1.93 1.40
CA ILE A 208 14.71 0.69 1.18
C ILE A 208 13.31 0.78 1.78
N SER A 209 12.31 0.31 1.04
CA SER A 209 10.95 0.05 1.50
C SER A 209 10.59 -1.41 1.30
N THR A 210 9.99 -2.05 2.30
CA THR A 210 9.61 -3.47 2.23
C THR A 210 8.09 -3.64 2.27
N LYS A 211 7.58 -4.52 1.41
CA LYS A 211 6.18 -5.00 1.45
C LYS A 211 6.16 -6.48 1.80
N GLN A 212 5.41 -6.84 2.83
CA GLN A 212 5.08 -8.23 3.16
C GLN A 212 3.80 -8.62 2.44
N TYR A 213 3.82 -9.73 1.70
CA TYR A 213 2.61 -10.35 1.18
C TYR A 213 1.90 -11.10 2.30
N LEU A 214 0.59 -10.92 2.43
CA LEU A 214 -0.21 -11.47 3.53
C LEU A 214 -0.92 -12.77 3.15
N GLY A 215 -0.87 -13.19 1.90
CA GLY A 215 -1.59 -14.35 1.41
C GLY A 215 -3.08 -14.12 1.24
N VAL A 216 -3.88 -15.16 1.46
CA VAL A 216 -5.34 -15.15 1.22
C VAL A 216 -6.10 -15.85 2.35
N ILE A 217 -7.36 -15.47 2.53
CA ILE A 217 -8.30 -16.24 3.36
C ILE A 217 -9.17 -17.07 2.42
N HIS A 218 -9.27 -18.37 2.64
CA HIS A 218 -10.12 -19.26 1.83
C HIS A 218 -11.07 -20.09 2.70
N CYS A 219 -12.15 -20.57 2.10
CA CYS A 219 -13.10 -21.46 2.76
C CYS A 219 -12.53 -22.87 2.92
N THR A 220 -12.81 -23.53 4.05
CA THR A 220 -12.40 -24.93 4.27
C THR A 220 -13.25 -25.95 3.52
N ASN A 221 -14.43 -25.56 3.01
CA ASN A 221 -15.24 -26.42 2.17
C ASN A 221 -14.62 -26.50 0.76
N PRO A 222 -14.18 -27.68 0.28
CA PRO A 222 -13.52 -27.83 -1.02
C PRO A 222 -14.43 -27.45 -2.20
N GLU A 223 -15.75 -27.55 -2.05
CA GLU A 223 -16.71 -27.13 -3.08
C GLU A 223 -16.95 -25.61 -3.09
N CYS A 224 -16.53 -24.89 -2.04
CA CYS A 224 -16.71 -23.47 -1.91
C CYS A 224 -15.46 -22.70 -2.37
N LYS A 225 -15.54 -22.07 -3.54
CA LYS A 225 -14.42 -21.33 -4.16
C LYS A 225 -14.19 -19.93 -3.59
N ILE A 226 -14.71 -19.64 -2.39
CA ILE A 226 -14.57 -18.32 -1.77
C ILE A 226 -13.12 -18.13 -1.33
N VAL A 227 -12.50 -17.10 -1.90
CA VAL A 227 -11.19 -16.57 -1.55
C VAL A 227 -11.34 -15.08 -1.30
N THR A 228 -10.82 -14.58 -0.18
CA THR A 228 -10.96 -13.17 0.20
C THR A 228 -9.65 -12.58 0.69
N ARG A 229 -9.58 -11.25 0.60
CA ARG A 229 -8.42 -10.44 0.98
C ARG A 229 -8.31 -10.39 2.51
N PRO A 230 -7.16 -10.79 3.09
CA PRO A 230 -6.89 -10.56 4.51
C PRO A 230 -6.89 -9.06 4.82
N HIS A 231 -7.41 -8.67 5.98
CA HIS A 231 -7.39 -7.27 6.39
C HIS A 231 -5.94 -6.78 6.60
N VAL A 232 -5.50 -5.79 5.82
CA VAL A 232 -4.08 -5.43 5.72
C VAL A 232 -3.57 -4.55 6.87
N LYS A 233 -4.46 -3.77 7.51
CA LYS A 233 -4.10 -2.74 8.50
C LYS A 233 -4.06 -3.23 9.95
N SER A 234 -4.77 -4.30 10.27
CA SER A 234 -4.95 -4.74 11.67
C SER A 234 -5.04 -6.26 11.75
N VAL A 235 -4.15 -6.83 12.57
CA VAL A 235 -4.17 -8.26 12.90
C VAL A 235 -5.49 -8.62 13.59
N ALA A 236 -5.99 -7.77 14.49
CA ALA A 236 -7.26 -8.02 15.18
C ALA A 236 -8.44 -8.09 14.20
N GLN A 237 -8.46 -7.22 13.17
CA GLN A 237 -9.51 -7.28 12.14
C GLN A 237 -9.37 -8.51 11.24
N CYS A 238 -8.15 -8.94 10.93
CA CYS A 238 -7.91 -10.20 10.23
C CYS A 238 -8.39 -11.41 11.06
N LEU A 239 -8.12 -11.43 12.36
CA LEU A 239 -8.64 -12.47 13.27
C LEU A 239 -10.16 -12.44 13.36
N HIS A 240 -10.77 -11.24 13.37
CA HIS A 240 -12.22 -11.11 13.31
C HIS A 240 -12.79 -11.70 12.01
N GLN A 241 -12.18 -11.45 10.85
CA GLN A 241 -12.60 -12.09 9.59
C GLN A 241 -12.56 -13.63 9.72
N LEU A 242 -11.50 -14.19 10.30
CA LEU A 242 -11.36 -15.64 10.49
C LEU A 242 -12.37 -16.22 11.49
N SER A 243 -12.88 -15.40 12.42
CA SER A 243 -13.93 -15.81 13.36
C SER A 243 -15.32 -15.88 12.71
N THR A 244 -15.50 -15.27 11.53
CA THR A 244 -16.75 -15.35 10.78
C THR A 244 -16.82 -16.61 9.93
N SER A 245 -18.02 -17.18 9.79
CA SER A 245 -18.26 -18.28 8.86
C SER A 245 -18.30 -17.76 7.42
N CYS A 246 -17.87 -18.61 6.50
CA CYS A 246 -18.12 -18.45 5.07
C CYS A 246 -19.63 -18.41 4.80
N SER A 247 -20.04 -17.85 3.65
CA SER A 247 -21.45 -17.86 3.22
C SER A 247 -22.04 -19.27 3.05
N CYS A 248 -21.20 -20.28 2.82
CA CYS A 248 -21.61 -21.69 2.80
C CYS A 248 -21.68 -22.34 4.20
N GLY A 249 -21.47 -21.58 5.28
CA GLY A 249 -21.49 -22.03 6.67
C GLY A 249 -20.17 -22.61 7.19
N ALA A 250 -19.23 -22.98 6.32
CA ALA A 250 -17.94 -23.54 6.72
C ALA A 250 -16.98 -22.47 7.25
N SER A 251 -15.92 -22.89 7.94
CA SER A 251 -14.91 -21.99 8.49
C SER A 251 -14.02 -21.36 7.41
N LEU A 252 -13.35 -20.27 7.78
CA LEU A 252 -12.36 -19.59 6.97
C LEU A 252 -10.96 -19.85 7.54
N VAL A 253 -9.99 -20.08 6.65
CA VAL A 253 -8.58 -20.30 7.03
C VAL A 253 -7.69 -19.32 6.29
N HIS A 254 -6.67 -18.83 7.01
CA HIS A 254 -5.66 -17.93 6.46
C HIS A 254 -4.49 -18.72 5.88
N ALA A 255 -4.40 -18.80 4.56
CA ALA A 255 -3.18 -19.22 3.87
C ALA A 255 -2.19 -18.05 3.89
N GLN A 256 -1.32 -18.04 4.91
CA GLN A 256 -0.29 -17.01 5.06
C GLN A 256 0.76 -17.08 3.94
N CYS A 257 1.29 -15.93 3.56
CA CYS A 257 2.39 -15.82 2.61
C CYS A 257 3.62 -15.26 3.31
N ASN A 258 4.78 -15.89 3.09
CA ASN A 258 6.06 -15.43 3.66
C ASN A 258 6.84 -14.55 2.69
N SER A 259 6.42 -14.45 1.43
CA SER A 259 7.09 -13.67 0.41
C SER A 259 7.13 -12.17 0.78
N LYS A 260 8.22 -11.50 0.39
CA LYS A 260 8.46 -10.07 0.59
C LYS A 260 9.00 -9.46 -0.70
N SER A 261 8.59 -8.24 -1.01
CA SER A 261 9.24 -7.45 -2.05
C SER A 261 9.95 -6.24 -1.46
N TYR A 262 11.01 -5.82 -2.13
CA TYR A 262 11.83 -4.68 -1.77
C TYR A 262 11.78 -3.64 -2.88
N LEU A 263 11.71 -2.38 -2.50
CA LEU A 263 11.89 -1.25 -3.39
C LEU A 263 13.01 -0.39 -2.84
N ILE A 264 14.04 -0.18 -3.63
CA ILE A 264 15.17 0.68 -3.30
C ILE A 264 15.12 1.91 -4.19
N CYS A 265 15.27 3.11 -3.62
CA CYS A 265 15.52 4.34 -4.35
C CYS A 265 16.93 4.87 -4.05
N TRP A 266 17.61 5.39 -5.06
CA TRP A 266 18.90 6.08 -4.94
C TRP A 266 19.10 7.09 -6.06
N ASP A 267 20.24 7.79 -6.05
CA ASP A 267 20.70 8.75 -7.05
C ASP A 267 19.77 9.96 -7.29
N GLN A 268 18.95 10.30 -6.30
CA GLN A 268 18.14 11.53 -6.35
C GLN A 268 19.03 12.76 -6.20
N VAL A 269 19.03 13.62 -7.22
CA VAL A 269 19.77 14.89 -7.24
C VAL A 269 18.96 15.98 -6.52
N GLY A 270 19.45 16.38 -5.34
CA GLY A 270 18.78 17.38 -4.51
C GLY A 270 17.33 16.99 -4.20
N ASN A 271 16.39 17.87 -4.56
CA ASN A 271 14.94 17.64 -4.37
C ASN A 271 14.23 17.17 -5.65
N ASP A 272 14.97 16.88 -6.73
CA ASP A 272 14.40 16.47 -8.01
C ASP A 272 14.20 14.95 -8.07
N SER A 273 12.97 14.51 -7.78
CA SER A 273 12.60 13.08 -7.83
C SER A 273 12.66 12.47 -9.23
N SER A 274 12.68 13.28 -10.29
CA SER A 274 12.75 12.75 -11.67
C SER A 274 14.08 12.08 -12.00
N THR A 275 15.12 12.40 -11.23
CA THR A 275 16.46 11.80 -11.33
C THR A 275 16.59 10.48 -10.56
N THR A 276 15.64 10.18 -9.66
CA THR A 276 15.70 9.00 -8.80
C THR A 276 15.71 7.71 -9.63
N LYS A 277 16.63 6.82 -9.27
CA LYS A 277 16.69 5.44 -9.75
C LYS A 277 16.00 4.51 -8.77
N TYR A 278 15.39 3.46 -9.31
CA TYR A 278 14.66 2.48 -8.52
C TYR A 278 15.11 1.07 -8.86
N CYS A 279 15.18 0.21 -7.85
CA CYS A 279 15.39 -1.23 -8.00
C CYS A 279 14.27 -1.91 -7.24
N TYR A 280 13.52 -2.75 -7.94
CA TYR A 280 12.48 -3.58 -7.35
C TYR A 280 12.95 -5.02 -7.34
N ILE A 281 12.87 -5.66 -6.18
CA ILE A 281 13.19 -7.08 -6.00
C ILE A 281 11.94 -7.78 -5.51
N ASN A 282 11.41 -8.70 -6.32
CA ASN A 282 10.29 -9.53 -5.89
C ASN A 282 10.78 -10.73 -5.08
N GLY A 283 9.93 -11.18 -4.17
CA GLY A 283 10.21 -12.34 -3.32
C GLY A 283 9.82 -13.67 -3.96
N ASP A 284 9.75 -14.68 -3.10
CA ASP A 284 9.40 -16.04 -3.48
C ASP A 284 8.03 -16.15 -4.17
N ALA A 285 7.85 -17.27 -4.87
CA ALA A 285 6.58 -17.67 -5.47
C ALA A 285 5.47 -17.79 -4.42
N HIS A 286 4.24 -17.41 -4.80
CA HIS A 286 3.08 -17.48 -3.91
C HIS A 286 2.51 -18.90 -3.89
N THR A 287 2.45 -19.51 -2.71
CA THR A 287 1.91 -20.87 -2.50
C THR A 287 0.37 -20.92 -2.41
N HIS A 288 -0.29 -19.79 -2.66
CA HIS A 288 -1.74 -19.61 -2.62
C HIS A 288 -2.22 -18.99 -3.93
N SER A 289 -3.53 -19.02 -4.18
CA SER A 289 -4.14 -18.37 -5.35
C SER A 289 -4.05 -16.85 -5.32
N ARG A 290 -4.28 -16.23 -6.48
CA ARG A 290 -4.58 -14.80 -6.60
C ARG A 290 -5.87 -14.45 -5.87
N LEU A 291 -6.02 -13.18 -5.52
CA LEU A 291 -7.30 -12.67 -5.03
C LEU A 291 -8.26 -12.52 -6.21
N PRO A 292 -9.56 -12.81 -6.03
CA PRO A 292 -10.52 -12.79 -7.13
C PRO A 292 -10.81 -11.38 -7.67
N HIS A 293 -10.24 -10.33 -7.08
CA HIS A 293 -10.49 -8.94 -7.47
C HIS A 293 -9.18 -8.16 -7.62
N ALA A 294 -8.91 -7.69 -8.84
CA ALA A 294 -7.93 -6.66 -9.12
C ALA A 294 -8.41 -5.30 -8.57
N ILE A 295 -7.48 -4.52 -8.00
CA ILE A 295 -7.78 -3.25 -7.31
C ILE A 295 -7.34 -2.00 -8.08
N HIS A 296 -6.61 -2.17 -9.17
CA HIS A 296 -6.08 -1.09 -10.00
C HIS A 296 -6.15 -1.50 -11.47
N PHE A 297 -6.09 -0.52 -12.37
CA PHE A 297 -5.86 -0.78 -13.79
C PHE A 297 -4.38 -1.06 -14.05
N SER A 298 -4.10 -2.06 -14.89
CA SER A 298 -2.87 -2.14 -15.65
C SER A 298 -2.74 -0.94 -16.60
N LYS A 299 -1.55 -0.74 -17.16
CA LYS A 299 -1.31 0.35 -18.12
C LYS A 299 -2.23 0.27 -19.34
N GLN A 300 -2.40 -0.93 -19.91
CA GLN A 300 -3.25 -1.12 -21.08
C GLN A 300 -4.73 -0.89 -20.76
N GLU A 301 -5.19 -1.32 -19.59
CA GLU A 301 -6.55 -1.08 -19.13
C GLU A 301 -6.80 0.42 -18.90
N GLU A 302 -5.84 1.13 -18.32
CA GLU A 302 -5.90 2.59 -18.14
C GLU A 302 -6.04 3.30 -19.49
N GLU A 303 -5.20 2.96 -20.48
CA GLU A 303 -5.26 3.56 -21.82
C GLU A 303 -6.63 3.37 -22.48
N LYS A 304 -7.20 2.16 -22.37
CA LYS A 304 -8.56 1.86 -22.86
C LYS A 304 -9.61 2.65 -22.09
N PHE A 305 -9.49 2.75 -20.77
CA PHE A 305 -10.43 3.48 -19.93
C PHE A 305 -10.41 4.98 -20.24
N GLN A 306 -9.23 5.59 -20.35
CA GLN A 306 -9.10 6.99 -20.73
C GLN A 306 -9.67 7.25 -22.14
N SER A 307 -9.48 6.32 -23.08
CA SER A 307 -10.13 6.40 -24.39
C SER A 307 -11.66 6.36 -24.30
N LEU A 308 -12.23 5.56 -23.39
CA LEU A 308 -13.68 5.53 -23.13
C LEU A 308 -14.17 6.87 -22.57
N VAL A 309 -13.51 7.41 -21.55
CA VAL A 309 -13.86 8.69 -20.91
C VAL A 309 -13.79 9.83 -21.93
N ASN A 310 -12.70 9.91 -22.70
CA ASN A 310 -12.52 10.96 -23.70
C ASN A 310 -13.55 10.92 -24.84
N ARG A 311 -14.03 9.73 -25.22
CA ARG A 311 -15.09 9.58 -26.22
C ARG A 311 -16.48 9.93 -25.67
N HIS A 312 -16.66 9.85 -24.35
CA HIS A 312 -17.95 10.04 -23.69
C HIS A 312 -17.86 10.95 -22.44
N PRO A 313 -17.37 12.19 -22.59
CA PRO A 313 -17.03 13.07 -21.46
C PRO A 313 -18.24 13.51 -20.61
N SER A 314 -19.46 13.32 -21.11
CA SER A 314 -20.70 13.66 -20.40
C SER A 314 -21.29 12.51 -19.60
N LEU A 315 -20.72 11.30 -19.67
CA LEU A 315 -21.23 10.16 -18.92
C LEU A 315 -20.76 10.21 -17.46
N GLY A 316 -21.70 10.03 -16.55
CA GLY A 316 -21.37 9.83 -15.14
C GLY A 316 -20.76 8.45 -14.88
N PRO A 317 -20.15 8.22 -13.70
CA PRO A 317 -19.41 6.99 -13.40
C PRO A 317 -20.23 5.71 -13.57
N ALA A 318 -21.46 5.65 -13.06
CA ALA A 318 -22.33 4.48 -13.24
C ALA A 318 -22.65 4.19 -14.71
N ALA A 319 -22.81 5.23 -15.53
CA ALA A 319 -23.03 5.08 -16.96
C ALA A 319 -21.74 4.68 -17.70
N LEU A 320 -20.57 5.13 -17.24
CA LEU A 320 -19.28 4.66 -17.76
C LEU A 320 -19.04 3.18 -17.42
N VAL A 321 -19.40 2.72 -16.21
CA VAL A 321 -19.33 1.30 -15.82
C VAL A 321 -20.09 0.42 -16.80
N VAL A 322 -21.34 0.76 -17.08
CA VAL A 322 -22.22 -0.01 -17.98
C VAL A 322 -21.86 0.19 -19.46
N GLY A 323 -21.41 1.40 -19.82
CA GLY A 323 -21.09 1.80 -21.19
C GLY A 323 -22.10 2.77 -21.82
N PRO A 324 -21.73 3.40 -22.94
CA PRO A 324 -22.61 4.33 -23.66
C PRO A 324 -23.82 3.59 -24.25
N LYS A 325 -25.00 4.20 -24.18
CA LYS A 325 -26.20 3.66 -24.82
C LYS A 325 -26.08 3.72 -26.35
N THR A 326 -26.39 2.62 -27.02
CA THR A 326 -26.41 2.47 -28.49
C THR A 326 -27.81 2.05 -28.95
N LEU A 327 -28.05 1.99 -30.27
CA LEU A 327 -29.32 1.50 -30.81
C LEU A 327 -29.56 0.01 -30.47
N ASP A 328 -28.48 -0.76 -30.34
CA ASP A 328 -28.52 -2.20 -30.06
C ASP A 328 -28.38 -2.53 -28.56
N GLY A 329 -28.42 -1.52 -27.68
CA GLY A 329 -28.30 -1.69 -26.22
C GLY A 329 -27.25 -0.77 -25.62
N PHE A 330 -26.19 -1.33 -25.07
CA PHE A 330 -25.05 -0.59 -24.52
C PHE A 330 -23.76 -1.07 -25.19
N GLY A 331 -22.87 -0.13 -25.49
CA GLY A 331 -21.52 -0.42 -25.95
C GLY A 331 -20.60 -0.83 -24.79
N PRO A 332 -19.33 -1.16 -25.06
CA PRO A 332 -18.37 -1.54 -24.03
C PRO A 332 -18.20 -0.45 -22.97
N GLY A 333 -18.43 -0.81 -21.71
CA GLY A 333 -18.22 0.06 -20.55
C GLY A 333 -16.87 -0.16 -19.87
N ALA A 334 -16.63 0.57 -18.79
CA ALA A 334 -15.42 0.45 -17.98
C ALA A 334 -15.31 -0.96 -17.36
N ALA A 335 -16.46 -1.56 -16.99
CA ALA A 335 -16.49 -2.94 -16.50
C ALA A 335 -16.20 -4.00 -17.58
N ASP A 336 -16.18 -3.61 -18.86
CA ASP A 336 -15.67 -4.38 -20.02
C ASP A 336 -14.21 -4.02 -20.38
N ILE A 337 -13.59 -3.10 -19.62
CA ILE A 337 -12.17 -2.74 -19.75
C ILE A 337 -11.31 -3.34 -18.64
N ALA A 338 -11.78 -3.37 -17.39
CA ALA A 338 -11.04 -3.96 -16.29
C ALA A 338 -11.93 -4.36 -15.12
N GLN A 339 -11.47 -5.35 -14.35
CA GLN A 339 -12.18 -5.80 -13.16
C GLN A 339 -12.27 -4.71 -12.07
N ALA A 340 -11.22 -3.88 -11.92
CA ALA A 340 -11.22 -2.78 -10.95
C ALA A 340 -12.35 -1.76 -11.21
N ALA A 341 -12.82 -1.64 -12.45
CA ALA A 341 -13.91 -0.74 -12.84
C ALA A 341 -15.32 -1.28 -12.57
N HIS A 342 -15.46 -2.47 -11.96
CA HIS A 342 -16.78 -2.99 -11.57
C HIS A 342 -17.43 -2.14 -10.46
N ASN A 343 -16.61 -1.40 -9.72
CA ASN A 343 -17.08 -0.49 -8.70
C ASN A 343 -17.28 0.93 -9.29
N PRO A 344 -18.51 1.49 -9.32
CA PRO A 344 -18.74 2.85 -9.78
C PRO A 344 -18.01 3.90 -8.94
N ASP A 345 -17.76 3.67 -7.66
CA ASP A 345 -16.97 4.58 -6.82
C ASP A 345 -15.51 4.62 -7.26
N PHE A 346 -14.98 3.47 -7.71
CA PHE A 346 -13.64 3.43 -8.29
C PHE A 346 -13.60 4.22 -9.59
N VAL A 347 -14.57 4.03 -10.49
CA VAL A 347 -14.67 4.80 -11.74
C VAL A 347 -14.82 6.30 -11.46
N ALA A 348 -15.60 6.69 -10.45
CA ALA A 348 -15.76 8.08 -10.05
C ALA A 348 -14.45 8.73 -9.59
N TYR A 349 -13.56 7.97 -8.97
CA TYR A 349 -12.24 8.46 -8.56
C TYR A 349 -11.26 8.61 -9.74
N GLN A 350 -11.49 7.90 -10.86
CA GLN A 350 -10.61 7.94 -12.04
C GLN A 350 -11.00 9.00 -13.08
N CYS A 351 -12.20 9.60 -12.97
CA CYS A 351 -12.71 10.63 -13.88
C CYS A 351 -12.48 12.03 -13.32
#